data_AF-A0A8H4CV74-F1
#
_entry.id   AF-A0A8H4CV74-F1
#
_cell.length_a   1.000
_cell.length_b   1.000
_cell.length_c   1.000
_cell.angle_alpha   90.00
_cell.angle_beta   90.00
_cell.angle_gamma   90.00
#
_symmetry.space_group_name_H-M   'P 1'
#
loop_
_entity.id
_entity.type
_entity.pdbx_description
1 polymer ?
#
loop_
_entity_poly.entity_id
_entity_poly.type
_entity_poly.pdbx_seq_one_letter_code
_entity_poly.pdbx_strand_id
1 'polypeptide(L)'
;MSFESVMPPYNASDPTASFLNSSCLDFLLIELVPMAFRVTRELDIAPAEGSSAGGDGASSGSHSHAAAGAALSSASGAVTAGSARKMDEDEERDAVFYRLETLGYRVGQGLVERFSRDRPHFNDTLDVIKFVCKDLWSLVFRKQVDNLKTNHRGVYVLTDNSFKPFSRMSTETGGQAVVRAQPFLWFPCGIVRGALAALGINATVQAETNELPAAIFQIKTLPSST
;
A
#
# COMPACT_ATOMS: atom_id res chain seq x y z
N MET A 1 9.84 13.54 36.00
CA MET A 1 9.69 12.35 35.14
C MET A 1 10.21 12.75 33.77
N SER A 2 11.51 12.64 33.56
CA SER A 2 12.15 12.88 32.27
C SER A 2 11.60 11.84 31.28
N PHE A 3 10.89 12.30 30.26
CA PHE A 3 10.67 11.52 29.05
C PHE A 3 12.03 11.38 28.39
N GLU A 4 12.79 10.39 28.83
CA GLU A 4 13.99 9.97 28.14
C GLU A 4 13.57 9.68 26.70
N SER A 5 14.09 10.47 25.76
CA SER A 5 13.89 10.22 24.34
C SER A 5 14.35 8.79 24.12
N VAL A 6 13.41 7.90 23.75
CA VAL A 6 13.73 6.55 23.27
C VAL A 6 14.94 6.72 22.37
N MET A 7 16.04 6.03 22.71
CA MET A 7 17.31 6.14 21.98
C MET A 7 17.03 6.14 20.48
N PRO A 8 17.81 6.87 19.67
CA PRO A 8 17.70 6.76 18.22
C PRO A 8 17.60 5.28 17.85
N PRO A 9 16.77 4.88 16.88
CA PRO A 9 16.37 3.48 16.66
C PRO A 9 17.53 2.52 16.32
N TYR A 10 18.75 3.04 16.31
CA TYR A 10 20.01 2.34 16.17
C TYR A 10 20.56 2.04 17.57
N ASN A 11 20.21 0.88 18.11
CA ASN A 11 21.05 0.29 19.13
C ASN A 11 22.36 -0.12 18.44
N ALA A 12 23.40 0.71 18.58
CA ALA A 12 24.75 0.33 18.17
C ALA A 12 25.24 -0.97 18.85
N SER A 13 24.47 -1.47 19.83
CA SER A 13 24.62 -2.74 20.53
C SER A 13 23.83 -3.92 19.93
N ASP A 14 22.99 -3.75 18.89
CA ASP A 14 22.34 -4.89 18.21
C ASP A 14 23.31 -5.57 17.26
N PRO A 15 23.73 -6.81 17.56
CA PRO A 15 24.63 -7.55 16.69
C PRO A 15 24.01 -7.88 15.32
N THR A 16 22.71 -7.70 15.14
CA THR A 16 21.97 -7.89 13.88
C THR A 16 21.67 -6.57 13.14
N ALA A 17 22.13 -5.43 13.63
CA ALA A 17 21.93 -4.15 12.97
C ALA A 17 22.86 -4.00 11.75
N SER A 18 22.27 -3.88 10.57
CA SER A 18 22.97 -3.52 9.33
C SER A 18 22.80 -2.03 9.04
N PHE A 19 23.91 -1.33 8.79
CA PHE A 19 23.89 0.08 8.44
C PHE A 19 24.08 0.27 6.94
N LEU A 20 23.24 1.10 6.34
CA LEU A 20 23.29 1.47 4.93
C LEU A 20 23.35 2.99 4.81
N ASN A 21 23.93 3.48 3.70
CA ASN A 21 23.87 4.92 3.43
C ASN A 21 22.42 5.33 3.22
N SER A 22 22.02 6.42 3.87
CA SER A 22 20.66 6.94 3.79
C SER A 22 20.19 7.28 2.37
N SER A 23 21.12 7.60 1.46
CA SER A 23 20.83 7.81 0.04
C SER A 23 20.30 6.57 -0.65
N CYS A 24 20.65 5.36 -0.21
CA CYS A 24 20.11 4.12 -0.78
C CYS A 24 18.60 4.02 -0.59
N LEU A 25 18.09 4.41 0.58
CA LEU A 25 16.65 4.46 0.84
C LEU A 25 15.99 5.54 -0.01
N ASP A 26 16.60 6.72 -0.11
CA ASP A 26 16.06 7.82 -0.90
C ASP A 26 15.93 7.42 -2.39
N PHE A 27 16.95 6.78 -2.98
CA PHE A 27 16.89 6.26 -4.35
C PHE A 27 15.89 5.12 -4.53
N LEU A 28 15.80 4.21 -3.54
CA LEU A 28 14.83 3.13 -3.57
C LEU A 28 13.41 3.68 -3.63
N LEU A 29 13.07 4.67 -2.80
CA LEU A 29 11.74 5.28 -2.77
C LEU A 29 11.41 6.03 -4.06
N ILE A 30 12.40 6.64 -4.71
CA ILE A 30 12.23 7.29 -6.01
C ILE A 30 11.91 6.25 -7.10
N GLU A 31 12.65 5.15 -7.16
CA GLU A 31 12.50 4.13 -8.20
C GLU A 31 11.36 3.14 -7.95
N LEU A 32 10.84 3.07 -6.73
CA LEU A 32 9.78 2.13 -6.35
C LEU A 32 8.53 2.29 -7.22
N VAL A 33 8.10 3.53 -7.46
CA VAL A 33 6.89 3.84 -8.24
C VAL A 33 7.08 3.54 -9.72
N PRO A 34 8.09 4.09 -10.44
CA PRO A 34 8.34 3.75 -11.84
C PRO A 34 8.53 2.25 -12.07
N MET A 35 9.22 1.56 -11.15
CA MET A 35 9.40 0.11 -11.22
C MET A 35 8.06 -0.63 -11.09
N ALA A 36 7.18 -0.21 -10.19
CA ALA A 36 5.86 -0.82 -10.03
C ALA A 36 5.02 -0.68 -11.30
N PHE A 37 5.01 0.50 -11.94
CA PHE A 37 4.37 0.68 -13.26
C PHE A 37 4.98 -0.25 -14.32
N ARG A 38 6.32 -0.31 -14.41
CA ARG A 38 6.99 -1.17 -15.39
C ARG A 38 6.64 -2.65 -15.20
N VAL A 39 6.68 -3.14 -13.96
CA VAL A 39 6.33 -4.53 -13.62
C VAL A 39 4.87 -4.82 -13.93
N THR A 40 3.94 -3.91 -13.61
CA THR A 40 2.51 -4.10 -13.92
C THR A 40 2.30 -4.21 -15.44
N ARG A 41 2.95 -3.36 -16.24
CA ARG A 41 2.90 -3.44 -17.71
C ARG A 41 3.50 -4.72 -18.28
N GLU A 42 4.61 -5.19 -17.72
CA GLU A 42 5.24 -6.45 -18.14
C GLU A 42 4.31 -7.66 -17.88
N LEU A 43 3.58 -7.65 -16.76
CA LEU A 43 2.62 -8.71 -16.43
C LEU A 43 1.35 -8.66 -17.28
N ASP A 44 0.95 -7.49 -17.79
CA ASP A 44 -0.14 -7.35 -18.77
C ASP A 44 0.23 -7.97 -20.13
N ILE A 45 1.51 -7.86 -20.51
CA ILE A 45 2.02 -8.36 -21.80
C ILE A 45 2.35 -9.86 -21.74
N ALA A 46 2.58 -10.42 -20.54
CA ALA A 46 2.85 -11.85 -20.39
C ALA A 46 1.61 -12.67 -20.80
N PRO A 47 1.70 -13.54 -21.82
CA PRO A 47 0.58 -14.38 -22.19
C PRO A 47 0.19 -15.26 -21.00
N ALA A 48 -1.11 -15.49 -20.81
CA ALA A 48 -1.70 -16.30 -19.74
C ALA A 48 -1.37 -17.81 -19.89
N GLU A 49 -0.11 -18.16 -20.13
CA GLU A 49 0.41 -19.52 -20.17
C GLU A 49 0.75 -19.95 -18.73
N GLY A 50 -0.28 -20.22 -17.92
CA GLY A 50 -0.07 -20.64 -16.54
C GLY A 50 -1.23 -21.34 -15.83
N SER A 51 -2.41 -21.43 -16.45
CA SER A 51 -3.59 -22.07 -15.85
C SER A 51 -4.14 -23.20 -16.71
N SER A 52 -3.34 -24.23 -16.95
CA SER A 52 -3.84 -25.54 -17.43
C SER A 52 -3.08 -26.69 -16.76
N ALA A 53 -3.24 -26.79 -15.44
CA ALA A 53 -2.86 -28.00 -14.70
C ALA A 53 -4.10 -28.86 -14.43
N GLY A 54 -4.26 -29.89 -15.27
CA GLY A 54 -4.75 -31.25 -14.96
C GLY A 54 -6.01 -31.45 -14.11
N GLY A 55 -7.04 -32.04 -14.73
CA GLY A 55 -8.18 -32.60 -14.02
C GLY A 55 -9.10 -33.46 -14.90
N ASP A 56 -8.58 -34.52 -15.51
CA ASP A 56 -9.40 -35.59 -16.08
C ASP A 56 -9.91 -36.52 -14.96
N GLY A 57 -11.23 -36.75 -14.87
CA GLY A 57 -11.80 -37.68 -13.88
C GLY A 57 -13.33 -37.71 -13.73
N ALA A 58 -14.04 -38.21 -14.74
CA ALA A 58 -15.27 -39.03 -14.75
C ALA A 58 -16.45 -38.86 -13.73
N SER A 59 -17.62 -38.48 -14.30
CA SER A 59 -18.99 -39.05 -14.21
C SER A 59 -19.73 -39.34 -12.88
N SER A 60 -20.91 -38.71 -12.69
CA SER A 60 -22.26 -39.35 -12.69
C SER A 60 -23.34 -38.45 -12.05
N GLY A 61 -24.55 -38.40 -12.64
CA GLY A 61 -25.76 -37.96 -11.92
C GLY A 61 -26.79 -37.19 -12.74
N SER A 62 -27.68 -37.94 -13.40
CA SER A 62 -28.92 -37.52 -14.07
C SER A 62 -29.85 -36.64 -13.20
N HIS A 63 -30.53 -35.66 -13.79
CA HIS A 63 -32.01 -35.54 -13.73
C HIS A 63 -32.56 -34.63 -14.85
N SER A 64 -33.57 -35.15 -15.52
CA SER A 64 -34.34 -34.62 -16.64
C SER A 64 -35.35 -33.54 -16.25
N HIS A 65 -35.60 -32.55 -17.12
CA HIS A 65 -36.95 -32.06 -17.45
C HIS A 65 -36.97 -31.35 -18.82
N ALA A 66 -37.94 -31.74 -19.65
CA ALA A 66 -38.34 -31.15 -20.94
C ALA A 66 -39.04 -29.78 -20.72
N ALA A 67 -39.33 -28.90 -21.69
CA ALA A 67 -39.47 -29.03 -23.14
C ALA A 67 -39.39 -27.65 -23.85
N ALA A 68 -39.03 -27.70 -25.15
CA ALA A 68 -39.53 -26.95 -26.32
C ALA A 68 -39.55 -25.41 -26.38
N GLY A 69 -38.86 -24.89 -27.41
CA GLY A 69 -39.09 -23.57 -28.00
C GLY A 69 -38.05 -23.26 -29.08
N ALA A 70 -38.38 -23.48 -30.35
CA ALA A 70 -37.51 -23.32 -31.51
C ALA A 70 -37.26 -21.84 -31.88
N ALA A 71 -36.05 -21.51 -32.33
CA ALA A 71 -35.81 -20.64 -33.49
C ALA A 71 -34.34 -20.67 -33.91
N LEU A 72 -34.17 -20.69 -35.24
CA LEU A 72 -32.96 -20.81 -36.01
C LEU A 72 -32.38 -19.42 -36.29
N SER A 73 -31.08 -19.19 -36.05
CA SER A 73 -30.30 -18.21 -36.83
C SER A 73 -28.82 -18.59 -36.88
N SER A 74 -28.48 -19.13 -38.05
CA SER A 74 -27.23 -19.02 -38.81
C SER A 74 -26.03 -18.28 -38.18
N ALA A 75 -24.94 -19.03 -38.07
CA ALA A 75 -23.62 -18.75 -38.64
C ALA A 75 -23.17 -17.28 -38.73
N SER A 76 -22.16 -16.94 -37.94
CA SER A 76 -20.85 -16.53 -38.48
C SER A 76 -19.80 -16.60 -37.38
N GLY A 77 -18.89 -17.54 -37.56
CA GLY A 77 -17.66 -17.61 -36.78
C GLY A 77 -16.85 -16.33 -36.96
N ALA A 78 -16.59 -15.69 -35.84
CA ALA A 78 -15.36 -14.94 -35.63
C ALA A 78 -14.88 -15.33 -34.22
N VAL A 79 -14.17 -16.45 -34.15
CA VAL A 79 -13.21 -16.66 -33.07
C VAL A 79 -12.18 -15.56 -33.22
N THR A 80 -12.40 -14.42 -32.56
CA THR A 80 -11.36 -13.43 -32.34
C THR A 80 -10.30 -14.14 -31.51
N ALA A 81 -9.27 -14.65 -32.20
CA ALA A 81 -8.00 -15.02 -31.61
C ALA A 81 -7.66 -13.94 -30.59
N GLY A 82 -7.48 -14.35 -29.33
CA GLY A 82 -7.39 -13.47 -28.19
C GLY A 82 -6.39 -12.34 -28.43
N SER A 83 -6.90 -11.17 -28.77
CA SER A 83 -6.17 -9.95 -28.56
C SER A 83 -6.02 -9.87 -27.06
N ALA A 84 -4.80 -10.02 -26.55
CA ALA A 84 -4.48 -9.65 -25.18
C ALA A 84 -5.10 -8.26 -24.98
N ARG A 85 -6.15 -8.18 -24.15
CA ARG A 85 -6.82 -6.92 -23.86
C ARG A 85 -5.80 -6.15 -23.03
N LYS A 86 -5.15 -5.18 -23.66
CA LYS A 86 -4.28 -4.24 -22.96
C LYS A 86 -5.09 -3.61 -21.83
N MET A 87 -4.55 -3.64 -20.61
CA MET A 87 -5.19 -3.00 -19.46
C MET A 87 -5.43 -1.52 -19.77
N ASP A 88 -6.60 -1.02 -19.37
CA ASP A 88 -6.85 0.42 -19.45
C ASP A 88 -6.06 1.17 -18.34
N GLU A 89 -6.00 2.50 -18.46
CA GLU A 89 -5.19 3.31 -17.55
C GLU A 89 -5.66 3.23 -16.09
N ASP A 90 -6.95 3.00 -15.85
CA ASP A 90 -7.52 2.88 -14.51
C ASP A 90 -7.22 1.51 -13.90
N GLU A 91 -7.35 0.43 -14.68
CA GLU A 91 -6.96 -0.92 -14.31
C GLU A 91 -5.45 -0.98 -13.97
N GLU A 92 -4.60 -0.35 -14.79
CA GLU A 92 -3.15 -0.26 -14.53
C GLU A 92 -2.88 0.46 -13.20
N ARG A 93 -3.55 1.61 -13.00
CA ARG A 93 -3.40 2.44 -11.81
C ARG A 93 -3.81 1.69 -10.54
N ASP A 94 -4.92 0.96 -10.59
CA ASP A 94 -5.40 0.15 -9.46
C ASP A 94 -4.47 -1.03 -9.16
N ALA A 95 -3.92 -1.68 -10.19
CA ALA A 95 -2.93 -2.75 -10.01
C ALA A 95 -1.63 -2.23 -9.38
N VAL A 96 -1.13 -1.07 -9.80
CA VAL A 96 0.04 -0.42 -9.20
C VAL A 96 -0.25 0.02 -7.77
N PHE A 97 -1.45 0.57 -7.51
CA PHE A 97 -1.92 0.88 -6.16
C PHE A 97 -1.85 -0.34 -5.26
N TYR A 98 -2.50 -1.44 -5.65
CA TYR A 98 -2.53 -2.67 -4.87
C TYR A 98 -1.12 -3.21 -4.59
N ARG A 99 -0.23 -3.19 -5.59
CA ARG A 99 1.16 -3.64 -5.45
C ARG A 99 1.94 -2.81 -4.44
N LEU A 100 1.94 -1.49 -4.58
CA LEU A 100 2.69 -0.59 -3.70
C LEU A 100 2.15 -0.61 -2.27
N GLU A 101 0.83 -0.61 -2.13
CA GLU A 101 0.13 -0.66 -0.85
C GLU A 101 0.43 -1.98 -0.10
N THR A 102 0.41 -3.12 -0.81
CA THR A 102 0.72 -4.43 -0.24
C THR A 102 2.19 -4.54 0.17
N LEU A 103 3.12 -4.01 -0.63
CA LEU A 103 4.54 -3.95 -0.25
C LEU A 103 4.72 -3.12 1.02
N GLY A 104 4.07 -1.95 1.08
CA GLY A 104 4.07 -1.10 2.25
C GLY A 104 3.50 -1.82 3.48
N TYR A 105 2.38 -2.52 3.32
CA TYR A 105 1.74 -3.29 4.39
C TYR A 105 2.71 -4.25 5.08
N ARG A 106 3.37 -5.08 4.28
CA ARG A 106 4.32 -6.07 4.79
C ARG A 106 5.50 -5.41 5.50
N VAL A 107 6.00 -4.31 4.95
CA VAL A 107 7.06 -3.52 5.59
C VAL A 107 6.57 -2.96 6.93
N GLY A 108 5.37 -2.37 6.98
CA GLY A 108 4.78 -1.84 8.20
C GLY A 108 4.66 -2.87 9.32
N GLN A 109 4.23 -4.10 8.99
CA GLN A 109 4.17 -5.20 9.96
C GLN A 109 5.57 -5.55 10.52
N GLY A 110 6.54 -5.79 9.64
CA GLY A 110 7.90 -6.16 10.07
C GLY A 110 8.61 -5.04 10.85
N LEU A 111 8.33 -3.78 10.53
CA LEU A 111 8.85 -2.64 11.29
C LEU A 111 8.29 -2.61 12.71
N VAL A 112 6.99 -2.83 12.89
CA VAL A 112 6.39 -2.88 14.21
C VAL A 112 6.98 -4.01 15.04
N GLU A 113 7.04 -5.24 14.50
CA GLU A 113 7.59 -6.41 15.21
C GLU A 113 8.98 -6.15 15.79
N ARG A 114 9.84 -5.42 15.05
CA ARG A 114 11.19 -5.08 15.51
C ARG A 114 11.23 -3.89 16.46
N PHE A 115 10.53 -2.80 16.16
CA PHE A 115 10.72 -1.51 16.83
C PHE A 115 9.68 -1.19 17.93
N SER A 116 8.66 -2.04 18.11
CA SER A 116 7.73 -1.93 19.23
C SER A 116 8.10 -2.81 20.43
N ARG A 117 9.06 -3.73 20.29
CA ARG A 117 9.39 -4.77 21.29
C ARG A 117 9.73 -4.21 22.68
N ASP A 118 10.61 -3.21 22.74
CA ASP A 118 11.13 -2.68 24.01
C ASP A 118 10.30 -1.50 24.55
N ARG A 119 9.09 -1.32 24.02
CA ARG A 119 8.23 -0.19 24.41
C ARG A 119 7.24 -0.57 25.50
N PRO A 120 6.85 0.39 26.34
CA PRO A 120 5.67 0.24 27.19
C PRO A 120 4.46 -0.17 26.35
N HIS A 121 3.58 -0.99 26.93
CA HIS A 121 2.37 -1.43 26.27
C HIS A 121 1.50 -0.24 25.83
N PHE A 122 0.92 -0.33 24.63
CA PHE A 122 -0.04 0.65 24.15
C PHE A 122 -1.36 0.49 24.91
N ASN A 123 -1.81 1.55 25.57
CA ASN A 123 -3.02 1.51 26.39
C ASN A 123 -4.29 1.74 25.55
N ASP A 124 -4.18 2.55 24.50
CA ASP A 124 -5.29 2.89 23.63
C ASP A 124 -4.85 3.11 22.17
N THR A 125 -5.83 3.29 21.29
CA THR A 125 -5.61 3.59 19.87
C THR A 125 -4.80 4.87 19.67
N LEU A 126 -4.97 5.87 20.53
CA LEU A 126 -4.30 7.16 20.39
C LEU A 126 -2.79 7.03 20.66
N ASP A 127 -2.38 6.21 21.61
CA ASP A 127 -0.98 5.90 21.90
C ASP A 127 -0.30 5.20 20.70
N VAL A 128 -1.00 4.29 20.04
CA VAL A 128 -0.53 3.68 18.79
C VAL A 128 -0.38 4.72 17.68
N ILE A 129 -1.36 5.61 17.51
CA ILE A 129 -1.29 6.69 16.50
C ILE A 129 -0.11 7.63 16.79
N LYS A 130 0.16 7.96 18.05
CA LYS A 130 1.34 8.76 18.44
C LYS A 130 2.65 8.05 18.09
N PHE A 131 2.72 6.74 18.31
CA PHE A 131 3.86 5.91 17.89
C PHE A 131 4.07 5.98 16.37
N VAL A 132 3.00 5.86 15.58
CA VAL A 132 3.07 6.00 14.13
C VAL A 132 3.62 7.39 13.76
N CYS A 133 3.08 8.46 14.33
CA CYS A 133 3.45 9.84 14.00
C CYS A 133 4.88 10.22 14.40
N LYS A 134 5.40 9.65 15.49
CA LYS A 134 6.71 10.01 16.03
C LYS A 134 7.78 9.03 15.61
N ASP A 135 7.57 7.76 15.90
CA ASP A 135 8.63 6.76 15.85
C ASP A 135 8.70 6.07 14.50
N LEU A 136 7.57 5.53 14.03
CA LEU A 136 7.52 4.87 12.72
C LEU A 136 7.83 5.88 11.61
N TRP A 137 7.25 7.09 11.68
CA TRP A 137 7.54 8.15 10.72
C TRP A 137 9.01 8.55 10.74
N SER A 138 9.62 8.68 11.93
CA SER A 138 11.04 9.00 12.04
C SER A 138 11.93 7.88 11.53
N LEU A 139 11.53 6.63 11.70
CA LEU A 139 12.26 5.48 11.18
C LEU A 139 12.31 5.50 9.65
N VAL A 140 11.17 5.75 9.00
CA VAL A 140 11.05 5.64 7.53
C VAL A 140 11.49 6.93 6.83
N PHE A 141 11.05 8.09 7.32
CA PHE A 141 11.23 9.38 6.64
C PHE A 141 12.25 10.29 7.33
N ARG A 142 12.82 9.86 8.47
CA ARG A 142 13.81 10.63 9.24
C ARG A 142 13.27 12.00 9.68
N LYS A 143 11.96 12.07 9.94
CA LYS A 143 11.25 13.20 10.55
C LYS A 143 10.00 12.70 11.28
N GLN A 144 9.45 13.52 12.16
CA GLN A 144 8.11 13.29 12.74
C GLN A 144 7.04 13.91 11.82
N VAL A 145 5.80 13.44 11.98
CA VAL A 145 4.62 14.09 11.35
C VAL A 145 4.45 15.49 11.94
N ASP A 146 4.15 16.47 11.10
CA ASP A 146 4.07 17.88 11.51
C ASP A 146 2.77 18.19 12.28
N ASN A 147 1.65 17.58 11.88
CA ASN A 147 0.36 17.78 12.55
C ASN A 147 -0.43 16.48 12.67
N LEU A 148 -1.09 16.29 13.82
CA LEU A 148 -2.06 15.23 14.05
C LEU A 148 -3.38 15.84 14.50
N LYS A 149 -4.42 15.71 13.68
CA LYS A 149 -5.81 15.97 14.07
C LYS A 149 -6.51 14.66 14.37
N THR A 150 -7.38 14.67 15.38
CA THR A 150 -8.12 13.48 15.82
C THR A 150 -9.59 13.80 15.97
N ASN A 151 -10.44 12.77 15.91
CA ASN A 151 -11.85 12.86 16.23
C ASN A 151 -12.24 11.69 17.16
N HIS A 152 -13.24 11.91 18.01
CA HIS A 152 -13.81 10.89 18.91
C HIS A 152 -14.47 9.71 18.16
N ARG A 153 -14.57 9.79 16.83
CA ARG A 153 -15.14 8.74 15.94
C ARG A 153 -14.08 7.84 15.29
N GLY A 154 -12.85 7.82 15.79
CA GLY A 154 -11.79 6.97 15.23
C GLY A 154 -11.23 7.45 13.90
N VAL A 155 -11.27 8.76 13.64
CA VAL A 155 -10.67 9.37 12.45
C VAL A 155 -9.46 10.21 12.87
N TYR A 156 -8.33 9.98 12.21
CA TYR A 156 -7.07 10.66 12.44
C TYR A 156 -6.56 11.23 11.12
N VAL A 157 -6.05 12.45 11.14
CA VAL A 157 -5.49 13.12 9.97
C VAL A 157 -4.08 13.55 10.30
N LEU A 158 -3.12 12.95 9.62
CA LEU A 158 -1.70 13.21 9.74
C LEU A 158 -1.31 14.15 8.60
N THR A 159 -0.68 15.26 8.91
CA THR A 159 -0.18 16.20 7.89
C THR A 159 1.33 16.24 7.95
N ASP A 160 1.96 16.01 6.81
CA ASP A 160 3.38 16.22 6.58
C ASP A 160 3.53 17.38 5.58
N ASN A 161 4.03 18.52 6.04
CA ASN A 161 4.16 19.74 5.23
C ASN A 161 5.35 19.68 4.26
N SER A 162 6.27 18.74 4.46
CA SER A 162 7.47 18.57 3.65
C SER A 162 7.79 17.09 3.55
N PHE A 163 6.91 16.39 2.83
CA PHE A 163 6.93 14.95 2.70
C PHE A 163 8.17 14.53 1.91
N LYS A 164 9.08 13.84 2.58
CA LYS A 164 10.44 13.58 2.08
C LYS A 164 10.47 12.94 0.68
N PRO A 165 9.61 11.95 0.34
CA PRO A 165 9.56 11.39 -1.01
C PRO A 165 9.31 12.41 -2.12
N PHE A 166 8.64 13.53 -1.84
CA PHE A 166 8.41 14.59 -2.82
C PHE A 166 9.58 15.56 -2.97
N SER A 167 10.53 15.59 -2.04
CA SER A 167 11.63 16.58 -2.03
C SER A 167 12.54 16.54 -3.27
N ARG A 168 12.58 15.42 -4.00
CA ARG A 168 13.39 15.22 -5.21
C ARG A 168 12.57 15.19 -6.50
N MET A 169 11.25 15.42 -6.42
CA MET A 169 10.42 15.49 -7.61
C MET A 169 10.70 16.78 -8.38
N SER A 170 11.33 16.65 -9.54
CA SER A 170 11.53 17.75 -10.47
C SER A 170 10.32 17.83 -11.41
N THR A 171 9.27 18.52 -10.98
CA THR A 171 8.06 18.76 -11.77
C THR A 171 7.78 20.24 -11.85
N GLU A 172 7.34 20.73 -13.01
CA GLU A 172 6.78 22.08 -13.13
C GLU A 172 5.57 22.21 -12.19
N THR A 173 5.58 23.24 -11.35
CA THR A 173 4.54 23.49 -10.33
C THR A 173 3.17 23.65 -11.00
N GLY A 174 2.21 22.80 -10.63
CA GLY A 174 0.84 22.83 -11.16
C GLY A 174 0.10 21.51 -10.96
N GLY A 175 -1.15 21.41 -11.42
CA GLY A 175 -2.01 20.22 -11.20
C GLY A 175 -1.44 18.90 -11.75
N GLN A 176 -0.60 18.96 -12.78
CA GLN A 176 0.06 17.76 -13.34
C GLN A 176 1.11 17.17 -12.39
N ALA A 177 1.74 17.99 -11.54
CA ALA A 177 2.70 17.52 -10.54
C ALA A 177 2.01 16.68 -9.46
N VAL A 178 0.83 17.12 -9.00
CA VAL A 178 0.01 16.43 -8.00
C VAL A 178 -0.41 15.05 -8.49
N VAL A 179 -0.92 14.95 -9.73
CA VAL A 179 -1.35 13.66 -10.30
C VAL A 179 -0.17 12.67 -10.38
N ARG A 180 1.02 13.14 -10.78
CA ARG A 180 2.23 12.29 -10.85
C ARG A 180 2.79 11.94 -9.47
N ALA A 181 2.53 12.74 -8.45
CA ALA A 181 2.99 12.51 -7.08
C ALA A 181 2.13 11.48 -6.34
N GLN A 182 0.84 11.38 -6.68
CA GLN A 182 -0.12 10.54 -5.97
C GLN A 182 0.34 9.08 -5.75
N PRO A 183 0.95 8.37 -6.74
CA PRO A 183 1.41 7.00 -6.55
C PRO A 183 2.50 6.83 -5.47
N PHE A 184 3.29 7.86 -5.20
CA PHE A 184 4.34 7.82 -4.16
C PHE A 184 3.77 7.81 -2.74
N LEU A 185 2.46 8.03 -2.57
CA LEU A 185 1.77 7.94 -1.28
C LEU A 185 1.29 6.52 -0.96
N TRP A 186 1.13 5.64 -1.95
CA TRP A 186 0.51 4.32 -1.76
C TRP A 186 1.36 3.38 -0.92
N PHE A 187 2.68 3.37 -1.14
CA PHE A 187 3.59 2.59 -0.29
C PHE A 187 3.61 3.10 1.17
N PRO A 188 3.76 4.41 1.44
CA PRO A 188 3.56 4.99 2.77
C PRO A 188 2.21 4.66 3.42
N CYS A 189 1.10 4.70 2.67
CA CYS A 189 -0.22 4.26 3.16
C CYS A 189 -0.18 2.80 3.63
N GLY A 190 0.42 1.94 2.81
CA GLY A 190 0.65 0.54 3.15
C GLY A 190 1.42 0.38 4.46
N ILE A 191 2.53 1.10 4.63
CA ILE A 191 3.33 1.06 5.87
C ILE A 191 2.49 1.39 7.09
N VAL A 192 1.75 2.50 7.04
CA VAL A 192 0.92 2.95 8.16
C VAL A 192 -0.17 1.90 8.47
N ARG A 193 -0.90 1.43 7.45
CA ARG A 193 -1.95 0.43 7.64
C ARG A 193 -1.41 -0.91 8.15
N GLY A 194 -0.24 -1.34 7.69
CA GLY A 194 0.43 -2.56 8.15
C GLY A 194 0.89 -2.49 9.59
N ALA A 195 1.44 -1.34 9.97
CA ALA A 195 1.82 -1.08 11.35
C ALA A 195 0.61 -1.09 12.29
N LEU A 196 -0.50 -0.44 11.89
CA LEU A 196 -1.74 -0.44 12.68
C LEU A 196 -2.31 -1.85 12.84
N ALA A 197 -2.34 -2.64 11.77
CA ALA A 197 -2.82 -4.02 11.81
C ALA A 197 -1.96 -4.90 12.74
N ALA A 198 -0.64 -4.77 12.70
CA ALA A 198 0.27 -5.49 13.60
C ALA A 198 0.09 -5.10 15.09
N LEU A 199 -0.43 -3.90 15.35
CA LEU A 199 -0.78 -3.41 16.69
C LEU A 199 -2.24 -3.67 17.06
N GLY A 200 -2.96 -4.49 16.29
CA GLY A 200 -4.34 -4.89 16.56
C GLY A 200 -5.40 -3.85 16.19
N ILE A 201 -5.05 -2.82 15.41
CA ILE A 201 -5.98 -1.78 14.94
C ILE A 201 -6.30 -2.01 13.48
N ASN A 202 -7.52 -2.47 13.20
CA ASN A 202 -8.05 -2.51 11.84
C ASN A 202 -8.41 -1.09 11.40
N ALA A 203 -7.81 -0.61 10.32
CA ALA A 203 -8.06 0.74 9.81
C ALA A 203 -7.91 0.79 8.28
N THR A 204 -8.59 1.76 7.67
CA THR A 204 -8.30 2.18 6.30
C THR A 204 -7.38 3.40 6.33
N VAL A 205 -6.41 3.45 5.43
CA VAL A 205 -5.50 4.59 5.27
C VAL A 205 -5.61 5.10 3.84
N GLN A 206 -5.95 6.38 3.69
CA GLN A 206 -5.97 7.09 2.42
C GLN A 206 -5.01 8.25 2.51
N ALA A 207 -4.42 8.64 1.38
CA ALA A 207 -3.56 9.81 1.34
C ALA A 207 -3.77 10.61 0.08
N GLU A 208 -3.53 11.90 0.20
CA GLU A 208 -3.66 12.87 -0.86
C GLU A 208 -2.56 13.93 -0.75
N THR A 209 -2.28 14.58 -1.86
CA THR A 209 -1.45 15.77 -1.93
C THR A 209 -2.18 16.82 -2.74
N ASN A 210 -2.27 18.03 -2.21
CA ASN A 210 -2.90 19.18 -2.90
C ASN A 210 -1.84 20.13 -3.45
N GLU A 211 -0.69 20.20 -2.79
CA GLU A 211 0.44 21.04 -3.15
C GLU A 211 1.72 20.33 -2.72
N LEU A 212 2.71 20.28 -3.61
CA LEU A 212 4.01 19.71 -3.27
C LEU A 212 4.85 20.72 -2.46
N PRO A 213 5.59 20.27 -1.44
CA PRO A 213 5.86 18.88 -1.05
C PRO A 213 4.96 18.35 0.08
N ALA A 214 3.74 18.86 0.28
CA ALA A 214 2.89 18.42 1.37
C ALA A 214 2.12 17.12 1.07
N ALA A 215 1.87 16.32 2.10
CA ALA A 215 1.05 15.11 2.03
C ALA A 215 0.14 15.02 3.26
N ILE A 216 -1.09 14.53 3.06
CA ILE A 216 -2.07 14.30 4.11
C ILE A 216 -2.43 12.82 4.10
N PHE A 217 -2.39 12.18 5.28
CA PHE A 217 -2.79 10.80 5.49
C PHE A 217 -4.00 10.76 6.41
N GLN A 218 -5.11 10.25 5.91
CA GLN A 218 -6.33 10.03 6.66
C GLN A 218 -6.44 8.56 7.08
N ILE A 219 -6.49 8.33 8.39
CA ILE A 219 -6.67 7.03 9.00
C ILE A 219 -8.09 6.98 9.56
N LYS A 220 -8.84 5.93 9.22
CA LYS A 220 -10.16 5.65 9.79
C LYS A 220 -10.16 4.26 10.38
N THR A 221 -10.31 4.18 11.70
CA THR A 221 -10.39 2.90 12.39
C THR A 221 -11.73 2.22 12.09
N LEU A 222 -11.68 0.91 12.00
CA LEU A 222 -12.83 0.04 11.83
C LEU A 222 -13.21 -0.53 13.19
N PRO A 223 -14.51 -0.81 13.43
CA PRO A 223 -14.92 -1.51 14.63
C PRO A 223 -14.22 -2.88 14.72
N SER A 224 -13.68 -3.20 15.89
CA SER A 224 -13.16 -4.54 16.17
C SER A 224 -14.34 -5.52 16.14
N SER A 225 -14.36 -6.45 15.17
CA SER A 225 -15.32 -7.54 15.21
C SER A 225 -14.99 -8.38 16.45
N THR A 226 -15.88 -8.36 17.43
CA THR A 226 -15.80 -9.18 18.65
C THR A 226 -16.17 -10.61 18.33
#